data_AF-A0A6B3ED37-F1
#
_entry.id   AF-A0A6B3ED37-F1
#
_cell.length_a   1.000
_cell.length_b   1.000
_cell.length_c   1.000
_cell.angle_alpha   90.00
_cell.angle_beta   90.00
_cell.angle_gamma   90.00
#
_symmetry.space_group_name_H-M   'P 1'
#
loop_
_entity.id
_entity.type
_entity.pdbx_description
1 polymer ?
#
loop_
_entity_poly.entity_id
_entity_poly.type
_entity_poly.pdbx_seq_one_letter_code
_entity_poly.pdbx_strand_id
1 'polypeptide(L)'
;SVQLLGKTPVGEGSEDRISCDLTAVPEDVATVLIAASRYGELRFDELHEVRLTLSDSGGDPLLCYPVGDPGPVSALIFGELYRRGGAWKFRAVGQGYQGGFAALVTDHGVDIDDDAATETAAAPETVDEP
;
A
#
# COMPACT_ATOMS: atom_id res chain seq x y z
N SER A 1 1.48 14.87 -6.27
CA SER A 1 2.79 14.33 -5.86
C SER A 1 2.80 12.82 -5.79
N VAL A 2 1.76 12.17 -5.25
CA VAL A 2 1.66 10.70 -5.17
C VAL A 2 0.59 10.18 -6.13
N GLN A 3 0.88 9.10 -6.86
CA GLN A 3 -0.05 8.45 -7.79
C GLN A 3 0.04 6.92 -7.69
N LEU A 4 -1.11 6.26 -7.57
CA LEU A 4 -1.22 4.81 -7.72
C LEU A 4 -1.26 4.48 -9.23
N LEU A 5 -0.30 3.69 -9.71
CA LEU A 5 -0.19 3.29 -11.11
C LEU A 5 -1.01 2.03 -11.42
N GLY A 6 -1.56 1.40 -10.38
CA GLY A 6 -2.40 0.23 -10.48
C GLY A 6 -1.63 -1.08 -10.37
N LYS A 7 -2.40 -2.14 -10.48
CA LYS A 7 -2.00 -3.51 -10.25
C LYS A 7 -1.56 -4.17 -11.56
N THR A 8 -0.34 -4.68 -11.61
CA THR A 8 0.22 -5.37 -12.78
C THR A 8 0.44 -6.85 -12.44
N PRO A 9 -0.08 -7.81 -13.23
CA PRO A 9 0.25 -9.21 -13.04
C PRO A 9 1.74 -9.42 -13.31
N VAL A 10 2.40 -10.17 -12.43
CA VAL A 10 3.79 -10.62 -12.59
C VAL A 10 3.81 -12.14 -12.55
N GLY A 11 4.90 -12.76 -13.02
CA GLY A 11 5.00 -14.21 -13.26
C GLY A 11 4.22 -15.07 -12.26
N GLU A 12 4.57 -14.97 -10.99
CA GLU A 12 3.77 -15.50 -9.88
C GLU A 12 3.30 -14.35 -8.99
N GLY A 13 2.03 -13.97 -9.13
CA GLY A 13 1.38 -12.97 -8.29
C GLY A 13 1.14 -11.63 -8.98
N SER A 14 1.22 -10.56 -8.21
CA SER A 14 0.85 -9.23 -8.66
C SER A 14 1.68 -8.16 -7.97
N GLU A 15 1.96 -7.09 -8.69
CA GLU A 15 2.66 -5.91 -8.19
C GLU A 15 1.73 -4.69 -8.23
N ASP A 16 1.57 -4.00 -7.11
CA ASP A 16 0.97 -2.67 -7.05
C ASP A 16 2.10 -1.62 -7.08
N ARG A 17 2.00 -0.63 -7.97
CA ARG A 17 3.03 0.41 -8.12
C ARG A 17 2.54 1.79 -7.71
N ILE A 18 3.37 2.50 -6.96
CA ILE A 18 3.13 3.88 -6.53
C ILE A 18 4.26 4.75 -7.06
N SER A 19 3.92 5.84 -7.75
CA SER A 19 4.85 6.88 -8.16
C SER A 19 4.75 8.07 -7.21
N CYS A 20 5.90 8.58 -6.75
CA CYS A 20 5.98 9.71 -5.84
C CYS A 20 6.96 10.75 -6.38
N ASP A 21 6.44 11.88 -6.87
CA ASP A 21 7.23 13.08 -7.07
C ASP A 21 7.41 13.80 -5.74
N LEU A 22 8.56 13.54 -5.12
CA LEU A 22 8.95 14.09 -3.83
C LEU A 22 9.32 15.58 -3.87
N THR A 23 9.53 16.14 -5.06
CA THR A 23 9.80 17.58 -5.25
C THR A 23 8.49 18.39 -5.24
N ALA A 24 7.39 17.75 -5.64
CA ALA A 24 6.05 18.32 -5.61
C ALA A 24 5.30 18.10 -4.27
N VAL A 25 5.94 17.51 -3.26
CA VAL A 25 5.37 17.35 -1.92
C VAL A 25 5.51 18.67 -1.15
N PRO A 26 4.42 19.23 -0.58
CA PRO A 26 4.44 20.46 0.21
C PRO A 26 5.48 20.43 1.34
N GLU A 27 5.92 21.61 1.75
CA GLU A 27 7.02 21.70 2.72
C GLU A 27 6.65 21.30 4.15
N ASP A 28 5.36 21.43 4.48
CA ASP A 28 4.73 21.02 5.73
C ASP A 28 4.59 19.49 5.88
N VAL A 29 4.70 18.73 4.78
CA VAL A 29 4.63 17.26 4.82
C VAL A 29 6.00 16.69 5.21
N ALA A 30 6.08 16.16 6.43
CA ALA A 30 7.31 15.57 6.95
C ALA A 30 7.54 14.11 6.52
N THR A 31 6.44 13.36 6.31
CA THR A 31 6.48 11.90 6.09
C THR A 31 5.41 11.44 5.10
N VAL A 32 5.76 10.47 4.26
CA VAL A 32 4.83 9.70 3.41
C VAL A 32 4.95 8.23 3.80
N LEU A 33 3.88 7.68 4.38
CA LEU A 33 3.81 6.28 4.81
C LEU A 33 3.35 5.39 3.64
N ILE A 34 4.03 4.26 3.44
CA ILE A 34 3.70 3.25 2.43
C ILE A 34 3.14 2.03 3.15
N ALA A 35 1.83 1.82 3.01
CA ALA A 35 1.10 0.72 3.61
C ALA A 35 0.15 0.09 2.59
N ALA A 36 -0.23 -1.16 2.81
CA ALA A 36 -1.33 -1.80 2.10
C ALA A 36 -2.21 -2.61 3.05
N SER A 37 -3.43 -2.84 2.62
CA SER A 37 -4.38 -3.72 3.28
C SER A 37 -4.91 -4.78 2.32
N ARG A 38 -5.36 -5.91 2.87
CA ARG A 38 -6.12 -6.94 2.16
C ARG A 38 -7.60 -6.78 2.50
N TYR A 39 -8.46 -7.04 1.52
CA TYR A 39 -9.91 -6.95 1.67
C TYR A 39 -10.50 -8.23 2.28
N GLY A 40 -11.64 -8.09 2.97
CA GLY A 40 -12.36 -9.20 3.59
C GLY A 40 -11.56 -9.84 4.73
N GLU A 41 -11.61 -11.17 4.82
CA GLU A 41 -10.95 -11.94 5.88
C GLU A 41 -9.49 -12.34 5.55
N LEU A 42 -8.96 -11.86 4.41
CA LEU A 42 -7.63 -12.20 3.89
C LEU A 42 -6.51 -11.57 4.74
N ARG A 43 -5.38 -12.28 4.86
CA ARG A 43 -4.28 -11.89 5.76
C ARG A 43 -2.90 -11.95 5.10
N PHE A 44 -1.97 -11.12 5.52
CA PHE A 44 -0.64 -11.07 4.91
C PHE A 44 0.20 -12.33 5.13
N ASP A 45 -0.09 -13.14 6.16
CA ASP A 45 0.60 -14.43 6.37
C ASP A 45 0.26 -15.51 5.32
N GLU A 46 -0.80 -15.30 4.54
CA GLU A 46 -1.19 -16.20 3.44
C GLU A 46 -0.43 -15.91 2.13
N LEU A 47 0.32 -14.81 2.08
CA LEU A 47 1.08 -14.40 0.90
C LEU A 47 2.51 -14.90 0.98
N HIS A 48 3.02 -15.39 -0.15
CA HIS A 48 4.42 -15.73 -0.32
C HIS A 48 5.18 -14.56 -0.95
N GLU A 49 6.44 -14.38 -0.53
CA GLU A 49 7.39 -13.41 -1.14
C GLU A 49 6.91 -11.94 -1.12
N VAL A 50 6.18 -11.54 -0.08
CA VAL A 50 5.83 -10.13 0.14
C VAL A 50 7.11 -9.29 0.21
N ARG A 51 7.23 -8.29 -0.66
CA ARG A 51 8.40 -7.41 -0.72
C ARG A 51 8.03 -6.02 -1.17
N LEU A 52 8.85 -5.05 -0.79
CA LEU A 52 8.82 -3.69 -1.31
C LEU A 52 10.07 -3.45 -2.16
N THR A 53 9.88 -2.93 -3.37
CA THR A 53 10.97 -2.41 -4.21
C THR A 53 10.83 -0.91 -4.34
N LEU A 54 11.93 -0.19 -4.11
CA LEU A 54 12.03 1.25 -4.38
C LEU A 54 12.93 1.43 -5.60
N SER A 55 12.44 2.12 -6.62
CA SER A 55 13.19 2.49 -7.82
C SER A 55 13.33 4.00 -7.94
N ASP A 56 14.32 4.44 -8.71
CA ASP A 56 14.40 5.85 -9.12
C ASP A 56 13.40 6.18 -10.24
N SER A 57 13.44 7.41 -10.75
CA SER A 57 12.56 7.86 -11.83
C SER A 57 12.78 7.16 -13.18
N GLY A 58 13.95 6.54 -13.38
CA GLY A 58 14.28 5.73 -14.55
C GLY A 58 13.77 4.28 -14.44
N GLY A 59 13.37 3.86 -13.24
CA GLY A 59 12.93 2.50 -12.94
C GLY A 59 14.04 1.61 -12.38
N ASP A 60 15.26 2.14 -12.21
CA ASP A 60 16.38 1.38 -11.66
C ASP A 60 16.15 1.10 -10.16
N PRO A 61 16.23 -0.17 -9.72
CA PRO A 61 15.96 -0.52 -8.33
C PRO A 61 17.06 0.02 -7.41
N LEU A 62 16.67 0.87 -6.47
CA LEU A 62 17.53 1.44 -5.43
C LEU A 62 17.57 0.57 -4.17
N LEU A 63 16.45 -0.06 -3.84
CA LEU A 63 16.31 -0.92 -2.68
C LEU A 63 15.30 -2.02 -3.00
N CYS A 64 15.57 -3.21 -2.47
CA CYS A 64 14.55 -4.23 -2.34
C CYS A 64 14.54 -4.79 -0.91
N TYR A 65 13.35 -4.81 -0.31
CA TYR A 65 13.13 -5.21 1.07
C TYR A 65 12.10 -6.34 1.13
N PRO A 66 12.52 -7.59 1.41
CA PRO A 66 11.59 -8.68 1.68
C PRO A 66 10.98 -8.51 3.08
N VAL A 67 9.66 -8.64 3.16
CA VAL A 67 8.93 -8.68 4.42
C VAL A 67 8.98 -10.13 4.91
N GLY A 68 9.62 -10.36 6.07
CA GLY A 68 9.87 -11.70 6.58
C GLY A 68 8.61 -12.40 7.08
N ASP A 69 8.10 -11.99 8.24
CA ASP A 69 6.87 -12.52 8.83
C ASP A 69 5.98 -11.34 9.24
N PRO A 70 4.95 -11.01 8.44
CA PRO A 70 4.03 -9.91 8.75
C PRO A 70 3.02 -10.28 9.85
N GLY A 71 2.94 -11.55 10.26
CA GLY A 71 1.91 -12.09 11.14
C GLY A 71 0.50 -12.13 10.52
N PRO A 72 -0.48 -12.63 11.29
CA PRO A 72 -1.86 -12.82 10.82
C PRO A 72 -2.68 -11.53 10.83
N VAL A 73 -2.28 -10.58 10.00
CA VAL A 73 -2.84 -9.23 9.92
C VAL A 73 -3.42 -8.92 8.55
N SER A 74 -4.42 -8.05 8.48
CA SER A 74 -4.98 -7.57 7.21
C SER A 74 -4.36 -6.26 6.72
N ALA A 75 -3.48 -5.62 7.49
CA ALA A 75 -2.78 -4.39 7.12
C ALA A 75 -1.28 -4.47 7.44
N LEU A 76 -0.46 -3.88 6.58
CA LEU A 76 0.99 -3.95 6.65
C LEU A 76 1.61 -2.59 6.28
N ILE A 77 2.52 -2.09 7.12
CA ILE A 77 3.36 -0.94 6.80
C ILE A 77 4.67 -1.44 6.19
N PHE A 78 4.90 -1.13 4.93
CA PHE A 78 6.13 -1.53 4.22
C PHE A 78 7.29 -0.59 4.56
N GLY A 79 7.03 0.70 4.63
CA GLY A 79 8.06 1.68 4.92
C GLY A 79 7.55 3.11 4.90
N GLU A 80 8.48 4.04 5.12
CA GLU A 80 8.20 5.47 5.15
C GLU A 80 9.28 6.26 4.40
N LEU A 81 8.84 7.28 3.67
CA LEU A 81 9.70 8.34 3.17
C LEU A 81 9.60 9.51 4.14
N TYR A 82 10.72 9.99 4.66
CA TYR A 82 10.74 11.08 5.64
C TYR A 82 11.79 12.14 5.28
N ARG A 83 11.53 13.39 5.66
CA ARG A 83 12.47 14.50 5.46
C ARG A 83 13.47 14.57 6.61
N ARG A 84 14.76 14.63 6.27
CA ARG A 84 15.83 14.86 7.24
C ARG A 84 16.90 15.75 6.61
N GLY A 85 17.11 16.93 7.19
CA GLY A 85 18.11 17.89 6.71
C GLY A 85 17.85 18.39 5.28
N GLY A 86 16.58 18.61 4.91
CA GLY A 86 16.20 19.08 3.58
C GLY A 86 16.23 18.01 2.48
N ALA A 87 16.57 16.77 2.81
CA ALA A 87 16.56 15.64 1.88
C ALA A 87 15.53 14.58 2.30
N TRP A 88 14.96 13.90 1.30
CA TRP A 88 14.16 12.72 1.53
C TRP A 88 15.03 11.50 1.83
N LYS A 89 14.56 10.68 2.75
CA LYS A 89 15.15 9.41 3.16
C LYS A 89 14.07 8.35 3.15
N PHE A 90 14.45 7.12 2.83
CA PHE A 90 13.56 5.96 2.93
C PHE A 90 13.95 5.09 4.11
N ARG A 91 12.95 4.57 4.83
CA ARG A 91 13.11 3.54 5.87
C ARG A 91 12.15 2.39 5.59
N ALA A 92 12.72 1.19 5.42
CA ALA A 92 11.94 -0.03 5.43
C ALA A 92 11.47 -0.36 6.86
N VAL A 93 10.22 -0.78 7.01
CA VAL A 93 9.59 -1.10 8.29
C VAL A 93 9.15 -2.57 8.31
N GLY A 94 8.29 -2.99 7.37
CA GLY A 94 7.82 -4.38 7.29
C GLY A 94 6.98 -4.84 8.48
N GLN A 95 6.18 -3.95 9.08
CA GLN A 95 5.46 -4.23 10.32
C GLN A 95 3.97 -4.45 10.06
N GLY A 96 3.48 -5.64 10.43
CA GLY A 96 2.07 -5.96 10.43
C GLY A 96 1.28 -5.13 11.44
N TYR A 97 0.03 -4.82 11.12
CA TYR A 97 -0.81 -3.93 11.91
C TYR A 97 -2.10 -4.64 12.35
N GLN A 98 -2.18 -4.98 13.65
CA GLN A 98 -3.24 -5.84 14.19
C GLN A 98 -4.64 -5.23 14.14
N GLY A 99 -4.75 -3.90 14.23
CA GLY A 99 -6.04 -3.20 14.15
C GLY A 99 -6.60 -3.08 12.73
N GLY A 100 -5.92 -3.65 11.72
CA GLY A 100 -6.32 -3.55 10.32
C GLY A 100 -6.16 -2.14 9.75
N PHE A 101 -6.74 -1.91 8.56
CA PHE A 101 -6.61 -0.64 7.84
C PHE A 101 -7.22 0.53 8.63
N ALA A 102 -8.40 0.33 9.23
CA ALA A 102 -9.09 1.40 9.95
C ALA A 102 -8.23 1.98 11.08
N ALA A 103 -7.70 1.12 11.95
CA ALA A 103 -6.83 1.57 13.04
C ALA A 103 -5.50 2.16 12.53
N LEU A 104 -4.92 1.62 11.45
CA LEU A 104 -3.72 2.20 10.83
C LEU A 104 -3.98 3.65 10.41
N VAL A 105 -5.07 3.88 9.69
CA VAL A 105 -5.42 5.20 9.14
C VAL A 105 -5.75 6.19 10.26
N THR A 106 -6.49 5.75 11.30
CA THR A 106 -6.80 6.58 12.47
C THR A 106 -5.55 6.93 13.29
N ASP A 107 -4.66 5.97 13.56
CA ASP A 107 -3.39 6.21 14.28
C ASP A 107 -2.49 7.19 13.53
N HIS A 108 -2.61 7.24 12.20
CA HIS A 108 -1.88 8.15 11.33
C HIS A 108 -2.64 9.44 10.99
N GLY A 109 -3.75 9.72 11.69
CA GLY A 109 -4.42 11.02 11.69
C GLY A 109 -5.35 11.28 10.50
N VAL A 110 -5.78 10.22 9.79
CA VAL A 110 -6.76 10.30 8.70
C VAL A 110 -8.11 9.83 9.22
N ASP A 111 -9.16 10.61 8.94
CA ASP A 111 -10.54 10.25 9.21
C ASP A 111 -11.09 9.43 8.02
N ILE A 112 -11.69 8.27 8.29
CA ILE A 112 -12.30 7.43 7.25
C ILE A 112 -13.78 7.74 7.20
N ASP A 113 -14.23 8.28 6.06
CA ASP A 113 -15.65 8.29 5.70
C ASP A 113 -15.98 6.93 5.04
N ASP A 114 -16.94 6.20 5.63
CA ASP A 114 -17.31 4.82 5.29
C ASP A 114 -18.16 4.74 3.99
N ASP A 115 -17.73 5.35 2.88
CA ASP A 115 -18.50 5.36 1.61
C ASP A 115 -17.99 4.33 0.58
N ALA A 116 -16.88 3.64 0.86
CA ALA A 116 -16.24 2.70 -0.09
C ALA A 116 -16.89 1.29 -0.15
N ALA A 117 -17.94 1.02 0.62
CA ALA A 117 -18.59 -0.30 0.66
C ALA A 117 -19.65 -0.51 -0.44
N THR A 118 -19.98 0.53 -1.24
CA THR A 118 -21.16 0.51 -2.12
C THR A 118 -20.90 0.14 -3.58
N GLU A 119 -19.65 -0.02 -4.01
CA GLU A 119 -19.30 -0.29 -5.42
C GLU A 119 -18.80 -1.74 -5.65
N THR A 120 -19.40 -2.74 -5.01
CA THR A 120 -19.25 -4.18 -5.37
C THR A 120 -20.57 -4.93 -5.17
N ALA A 121 -21.70 -4.28 -5.46
CA ALA A 121 -23.01 -4.92 -5.45
C ALA A 121 -23.94 -4.33 -6.53
N ALA A 122 -23.49 -4.33 -7.78
CA ALA A 122 -24.36 -4.07 -8.93
C ALA A 122 -24.05 -5.04 -10.07
N ALA A 123 -24.28 -6.33 -9.83
CA ALA A 123 -24.58 -7.28 -10.89
C ALA A 123 -25.61 -8.30 -10.39
N PRO A 124 -26.90 -8.07 -10.68
CA PRO A 124 -27.83 -9.10 -11.09
C PRO A 124 -28.24 -8.80 -12.54
N GLU A 125 -28.63 -9.72 -13.41
CA GLU A 125 -28.90 -11.13 -13.32
C GLU A 125 -28.92 -11.61 -14.77
N THR A 126 -28.59 -12.87 -14.96
CA THR A 126 -28.80 -13.63 -16.18
C THR A 126 -30.27 -13.53 -16.60
N VAL A 127 -30.56 -13.00 -17.79
CA VAL A 127 -31.87 -13.21 -18.44
C VAL A 127 -31.71 -14.39 -19.39
N ASP A 128 -32.34 -15.47 -18.96
CA ASP A 128 -32.57 -16.75 -19.63
C ASP A 128 -33.37 -16.56 -20.94
N GLU A 129 -33.04 -17.40 -21.91
CA GLU A 129 -33.53 -17.50 -23.28
C GLU A 129 -35.04 -17.86 -23.36
N PRO A 130 -35.70 -17.62 -24.51
CA PRO A 130 -36.23 -18.79 -25.24
C PRO A 130 -35.97 -18.80 -26.76
#